data_AF-A0A8J7TQS0-F1
#
_entry.id   AF-A0A8J7TQS0-F1
#
_cell.length_a   1.000
_cell.length_b   1.000
_cell.length_c   1.000
_cell.angle_alpha   90.00
_cell.angle_beta   90.00
_cell.angle_gamma   90.00
#
_symmetry.space_group_name_H-M   'P 1'
#
loop_
_entity.id
_entity.type
_entity.pdbx_description
1 polymer ?
#
loop_
_entity_poly.entity_id
_entity_poly.type
_entity_poly.pdbx_seq_one_letter_code
_entity_poly.pdbx_strand_id
1 'polypeptide(L)' 'MSEAICDLPDCKKRLNMGHGVWEGRWLPTYQMTICTVHINASPEGWAPHREEFLLSWLQSKNLPVPKRNANGLLPFFA' A
#
# COMPACT_ATOMS: atom_id res chain seq x y z
N MET A 1 9.08 15.96 12.61
CA MET A 1 7.85 15.25 12.21
C MET A 1 8.13 14.68 10.84
N SER A 2 8.10 13.36 10.67
CA SER A 2 8.34 12.75 9.36
C SER A 2 7.03 12.80 8.58
N GLU A 3 6.92 13.73 7.64
CA GLU A 3 5.77 13.80 6.74
C GLU A 3 5.88 12.62 5.76
N ALA A 4 4.91 11.70 5.80
CA ALA A 4 4.79 10.65 4.80
C ALA A 4 3.67 11.01 3.82
N ILE A 5 3.72 10.49 2.61
CA ILE A 5 2.68 10.68 1.59
C ILE A 5 2.14 9.30 1.21
N CYS A 6 0.83 9.21 0.98
CA CYS A 6 0.24 7.99 0.44
C CYS A 6 0.78 7.73 -0.98
N ASP A 7 1.45 6.61 -1.20
CA ASP A 7 2.10 6.30 -2.49
C ASP A 7 1.11 6.03 -3.63
N LEU A 8 -0.16 5.76 -3.30
CA LEU A 8 -1.20 5.53 -4.29
C LEU A 8 -1.44 6.75 -5.21
N PRO A 9 -1.65 6.52 -6.52
CA PRO A 9 -1.75 7.58 -7.52
C PRO A 9 -3.02 8.43 -7.36
N ASP A 10 -4.11 7.83 -6.90
CA ASP A 10 -5.42 8.45 -6.69
C ASP A 10 -5.56 9.15 -5.32
N CYS A 11 -4.60 8.97 -4.42
CA CYS A 11 -4.65 9.52 -3.08
C CYS A 11 -3.68 10.69 -2.89
N LYS A 12 -2.36 10.42 -2.97
CA LYS A 12 -1.27 11.37 -2.70
C LYS A 12 -1.46 12.28 -1.46
N LYS A 13 -2.28 11.87 -0.50
CA LYS A 13 -2.58 12.61 0.73
C LYS A 13 -1.33 12.61 1.62
N ARG A 14 -1.03 13.75 2.26
CA ARG A 14 -0.05 13.84 3.34
C ARG A 14 -0.57 13.12 4.58
N LEU A 15 0.29 12.32 5.19
CA LEU A 15 -0.02 11.44 6.30
C LEU A 15 0.74 11.92 7.52
N ASN A 16 0.02 12.17 8.60
CA ASN A 16 0.61 12.45 9.88
C ASN A 16 0.99 11.12 10.57
N MET A 17 2.29 10.93 10.78
CA MET A 17 2.88 9.78 11.45
C MET A 17 3.62 10.31 12.68
N GLY A 18 2.90 10.44 13.80
CA GLY A 18 3.37 11.11 15.02
C GLY A 18 2.87 10.46 16.31
N HIS A 19 3.27 11.01 17.46
CA HIS A 19 2.88 10.48 18.78
C HIS A 19 1.34 10.47 18.92
N GLY A 20 0.75 9.28 18.86
CA GLY A 20 -0.70 9.06 18.98
C GLY A 20 -1.50 9.18 17.68
N VAL A 21 -0.88 9.50 16.54
CA VAL A 21 -1.56 9.65 15.24
C VAL A 21 -0.83 8.86 14.16
N TRP A 22 -1.52 7.86 13.61
CA TRP A 22 -1.03 7.01 12.52
C TRP A 22 -2.01 7.03 11.35
N GLU A 23 -1.88 8.02 10.47
CA GLU A 23 -2.75 8.15 9.29
C GLU A 23 -2.35 7.24 8.12
N GLY A 24 -1.25 6.51 8.26
CA GLY A 24 -0.80 5.53 7.29
C GLY A 24 -0.07 4.36 7.89
N ARG A 25 0.22 3.38 7.04
CA ARG A 25 1.01 2.21 7.36
C ARG A 25 2.02 1.96 6.26
N TRP A 26 3.24 1.64 6.69
CA TRP A 26 4.26 1.12 5.81
C TRP A 26 3.95 -0.34 5.45
N LEU A 27 4.01 -0.66 4.16
CA LEU A 27 3.86 -2.00 3.60
C LEU A 27 5.24 -2.47 3.10
N PRO A 28 5.97 -3.29 3.89
CA PRO A 28 7.34 -3.69 3.56
C PRO A 28 7.46 -4.42 2.21
N THR A 29 6.49 -5.27 1.89
CA THR A 29 6.44 -6.05 0.64
C THR A 29 6.50 -5.17 -0.61
N TYR A 30 5.86 -3.99 -0.56
CA TYR A 30 5.78 -3.06 -1.69
C TYR A 30 6.74 -1.88 -1.56
N GLN A 31 7.36 -1.73 -0.38
CA GLN A 31 8.07 -0.52 0.02
C GLN A 31 7.21 0.74 -0.24
N MET A 32 5.98 0.73 0.30
CA MET A 32 5.00 1.81 0.14
C MET A 32 4.42 2.26 1.47
N THR A 33 4.12 3.55 1.61
CA THR A 33 3.28 4.06 2.67
C THR A 33 1.87 4.30 2.14
N ILE A 34 0.88 3.63 2.74
CA ILE A 34 -0.52 3.72 2.33
C ILE A 34 -1.35 4.28 3.48
N CYS A 35 -2.30 5.18 3.19
CA CYS A 35 -3.16 5.72 4.23
C CYS A 35 -4.08 4.66 4.83
N THR A 36 -4.45 4.82 6.10
CA THR A 36 -5.33 3.88 6.81
C THR A 36 -6.70 3.74 6.14
N VAL A 37 -7.20 4.78 5.49
CA VAL A 37 -8.46 4.75 4.72
C VAL A 37 -8.40 3.67 3.63
N HIS A 38 -7.32 3.60 2.86
CA HIS A 38 -7.18 2.62 1.78
C HIS A 38 -6.91 1.21 2.28
N ILE A 39 -6.17 1.08 3.38
CA ILE A 39 -5.93 -0.22 4.01
C ILE A 39 -7.24 -0.79 4.56
N ASN A 40 -8.03 0.04 5.25
CA ASN A 40 -9.29 -0.38 5.86
C ASN A 40 -10.40 -0.62 4.84
N ALA A 41 -10.35 0.04 3.67
CA ALA A 41 -11.32 -0.14 2.61
C ALA A 41 -11.23 -1.53 1.93
N SER A 42 -10.09 -2.22 2.03
CA SER A 42 -9.86 -3.48 1.33
C SER A 42 -9.16 -4.50 2.25
N PRO A 43 -9.85 -5.01 3.29
CA PRO A 43 -9.22 -5.84 4.31
C PRO A 43 -8.59 -7.12 3.77
N GLU A 44 -9.06 -7.59 2.61
CA GLU A 44 -8.56 -8.80 1.96
C GLU A 44 -7.34 -8.58 1.06
N GLY A 45 -6.83 -7.35 0.94
CA GLY A 45 -5.66 -7.02 0.13
C GLY A 45 -5.97 -5.99 -0.95
N TRP A 46 -5.15 -5.93 -1.98
CA TRP A 46 -5.28 -4.94 -3.04
C TRP A 46 -6.46 -5.23 -3.97
N ALA A 47 -7.28 -4.21 -4.22
CA ALA A 47 -8.37 -4.30 -5.17
C ALA A 47 -7.84 -4.54 -6.61
N PRO A 48 -8.51 -5.36 -7.44
CA PRO A 48 -8.04 -5.73 -8.77
C PRO A 48 -7.70 -4.55 -9.69
N HIS A 49 -8.46 -3.45 -9.60
CA HIS A 49 -8.22 -2.25 -10.42
C HIS A 49 -6.87 -1.55 -10.12
N ARG A 50 -6.20 -1.88 -9.01
CA ARG A 50 -4.88 -1.36 -8.65
C ARG A 50 -3.74 -2.30 -9.04
N GLU A 51 -4.06 -3.48 -9.56
CA GLU A 51 -3.08 -4.52 -9.83
C GLU A 51 -2.03 -4.06 -10.85
N GLU A 52 -2.45 -3.44 -11.95
CA GLU A 52 -1.53 -2.93 -12.97
C GLU A 52 -0.53 -1.90 -12.40
N PHE A 53 -1.02 -0.99 -11.56
CA PHE A 53 -0.18 -0.03 -10.86
C PHE A 53 0.81 -0.72 -9.91
N LEU A 54 0.35 -1.71 -9.13
CA LEU A 54 1.20 -2.42 -8.17
C LEU A 54 2.28 -3.24 -8.86
N LEU A 55 1.96 -3.92 -9.96
CA LEU A 55 2.92 -4.67 -10.74
C LEU A 55 3.97 -3.74 -11.35
N SER A 56 3.54 -2.62 -11.93
CA SER A 56 4.44 -1.59 -12.48
C SER A 56 5.34 -0.98 -11.39
N TRP A 57 4.78 -0.71 -10.21
CA TRP A 57 5.51 -0.20 -9.06
C TRP A 57 6.57 -1.19 -8.58
N LEU A 58 6.19 -2.45 -8.36
CA LEU A 58 7.11 -3.52 -7.96
C LEU A 58 8.23 -3.69 -8.98
N GLN A 59 7.90 -3.69 -10.28
CA GLN A 59 8.89 -3.76 -11.35
C GLN A 59 9.85 -2.56 -11.31
N SER A 60 9.35 -1.34 -11.15
CA SER A 60 10.19 -0.12 -11.08
C SER A 60 11.16 -0.13 -9.89
N LYS A 61 10.79 -0.81 -8.80
CA LYS A 61 11.61 -0.97 -7.59
C LYS A 61 12.43 -2.27 -7.58
N ASN A 62 12.33 -3.08 -8.64
CA ASN A 62 12.96 -4.39 -8.73
C ASN A 62 12.57 -5.31 -7.54
N LEU A 63 11.30 -5.28 -7.16
CA LEU A 63 10.72 -6.09 -6.10
C LEU A 63 9.98 -7.31 -6.68
N PRO A 64 10.00 -8.47 -6.01
CA PRO A 64 9.26 -9.63 -6.45
C PRO A 64 7.75 -9.42 -6.29
N VAL A 65 6.97 -10.02 -7.19
CA VAL A 65 5.51 -10.05 -7.05
C VAL A 65 5.14 -11.05 -5.94
N PRO A 66 4.43 -10.63 -4.88
CA PRO A 66 4.06 -11.53 -3.80
C PRO A 66 3.05 -12.56 -4.29
N LYS A 67 3.05 -13.72 -3.62
CA LYS A 67 2.06 -14.75 -3.88
C LYS A 67 0.66 -14.21 -3.54
N ARG A 68 -0.29 -14.42 -4.44
CA ARG A 68 -1.70 -14.07 -4.22
C ARG A 68 -2.25 -14.86 -3.03
N ASN A 69 -3.17 -14.23 -2.28
CA ASN A 69 -3.86 -14.89 -1.19
C ASN A 69 -4.97 -15.84 -1.68
N ALA A 70 -5.73 -16.44 -0.75
CA ALA A 70 -6.80 -17.38 -1.06
C ALA A 70 -7.91 -16.78 -1.94
N ASN A 71 -8.05 -15.45 -1.96
CA ASN A 71 -9.05 -14.73 -2.76
C ASN A 71 -8.50 -14.30 -4.13
N GLY A 72 -7.28 -14.71 -4.48
CA GLY A 72 -6.64 -14.36 -5.74
C GLY A 72 -6.12 -12.91 -5.79
N LEU A 73 -6.11 -12.21 -4.66
CA LEU A 73 -5.67 -10.81 -4.57
C LEU A 73 -4.20 -10.72 -4.15
N LEU A 74 -3.54 -9.63 -4.54
CA LEU A 74 -2.24 -9.26 -3.99
C LEU A 74 -2.42 -8.84 -2.52
N PRO A 75 -1.77 -9.49 -1.54
CA PRO A 75 -1.99 -9.19 -0.12
C PRO A 75 -1.29 -7.87 0.28
N PHE A 76 -1.81 -7.15 1.28
CA PHE A 76 -1.09 -6.00 1.85
C PHE A 76 0.14 -6.42 2.66
N PHE A 77 0.03 -7.56 3.34
CA PHE A 77 1.07 -8.16 4.18
C PHE A 77 1.27 -9.57 3.64
N ALA A 78 2.39 -9.77 2.94
CA ALA A 78 2.83 -11.08 2.44
C ALA A 78 3.92 -11.65 3.35
#